data_AF-A0A0F5ARR7-F1
#
_entry.id   AF-A0A0F5ARR7-F1
#
_cell.length_a   1.000
_cell.length_b   1.000
_cell.length_c   1.000
_cell.angle_alpha   90.00
_cell.angle_beta   90.00
_cell.angle_gamma   90.00
#
_symmetry.space_group_name_H-M   'P 1'
#
loop_
_entity.id
_entity.type
_entity.pdbx_description
1 polymer ?
#
loop_
_entity_poly.entity_id
_entity_poly.type
_entity_poly.pdbx_seq_one_letter_code
_entity_poly.pdbx_strand_id
1 'polypeptide(L)' 'MDLKVGRSTLLDSDAVEYQWIRMMASEGCTRQVINASIQRCLGGDAQTADLLRKVATKQCSVNELLTTLESQHY' A
#
# COMPACT_ATOMS: atom_id res chain seq x y z
N MET A 1 12.76 5.28 -4.38
CA MET A 1 12.65 4.02 -5.14
C MET A 1 11.30 4.03 -5.82
N ASP A 2 11.27 3.70 -7.11
CA ASP A 2 10.05 3.71 -7.89
C ASP A 2 9.05 2.66 -7.37
N LEU A 3 7.76 2.97 -7.46
CA LEU A 3 6.69 2.06 -7.04
C LEU A 3 6.41 1.10 -8.20
N LYS A 4 6.50 -0.21 -7.96
CA LYS A 4 6.33 -1.25 -8.98
C LYS A 4 4.86 -1.49 -9.36
N VAL A 5 3.92 -0.91 -8.62
CA VAL A 5 2.48 -0.98 -8.92
C VAL A 5 2.02 0.26 -9.67
N GLY A 6 1.22 0.05 -10.71
CA GLY A 6 0.65 1.13 -11.51
C GLY A 6 -0.56 1.79 -10.85
N ARG A 7 -0.94 2.98 -11.34
CA ARG A 7 -2.12 3.73 -10.88
C ARG A 7 -3.40 2.90 -10.92
N SER A 8 -3.56 2.02 -11.92
CA SER A 8 -4.73 1.13 -12.03
C SER A 8 -4.83 0.16 -10.84
N THR A 9 -3.71 -0.41 -10.40
CA THR A 9 -3.65 -1.28 -9.22
C THR A 9 -3.96 -0.49 -7.95
N LEU A 10 -3.45 0.73 -7.83
CA LEU A 10 -3.72 1.59 -6.67
C LEU A 10 -5.20 1.99 -6.57
N LEU A 11 -5.85 2.22 -7.71
CA LEU A 11 -7.27 2.55 -7.81
C LEU A 11 -8.19 1.36 -7.52
N ASP A 12 -7.70 0.16 -7.76
CA ASP A 12 -8.45 -1.07 -7.56
C ASP A 12 -8.23 -1.64 -6.16
N SER A 13 -9.14 -1.33 -5.23
CA SER A 13 -9.09 -1.86 -3.86
C SER A 13 -9.24 -3.39 -3.75
N ASP A 14 -9.67 -4.05 -4.83
CA ASP A 14 -9.76 -5.51 -4.91
C ASP A 14 -8.55 -6.14 -5.61
N ALA A 15 -7.56 -5.34 -6.03
CA ALA A 15 -6.33 -5.86 -6.60
C ALA A 15 -5.65 -6.87 -5.66
N VAL A 16 -4.93 -7.82 -6.28
CA VAL A 16 -4.26 -8.93 -5.60
C VAL A 16 -3.30 -8.43 -4.52
N GLU A 17 -2.67 -7.28 -4.73
CA GLU A 17 -1.79 -6.61 -3.78
C GLU A 17 -2.52 -6.23 -2.49
N TYR A 18 -3.71 -5.64 -2.59
CA TYR A 18 -4.51 -5.28 -1.42
C TYR A 18 -5.10 -6.52 -0.74
N GLN A 19 -5.50 -7.54 -1.50
CA GLN A 19 -5.95 -8.82 -0.96
C GLN A 19 -4.82 -9.50 -0.15
N TRP A 20 -3.61 -9.54 -0.68
CA TRP A 20 -2.43 -10.08 -0.01
C TRP A 20 -2.10 -9.32 1.28
N ILE A 21 -2.16 -7.99 1.27
CA ILE A 21 -1.95 -7.18 2.48
C ILE A 21 -3.02 -7.47 3.54
N ARG A 22 -4.29 -7.61 3.13
CA ARG A 22 -5.39 -7.99 4.03
C ARG A 22 -5.16 -9.37 4.65
N MET A 23 -4.65 -10.32 3.86
CA MET A 23 -4.32 -11.66 4.34
C MET A 23 -3.26 -11.60 5.43
N MET A 24 -2.13 -10.93 5.20
CA MET A 24 -1.07 -10.77 6.21
C MET A 24 -1.58 -10.09 7.48
N ALA A 25 -2.46 -9.08 7.35
CA ALA A 25 -3.08 -8.42 8.49
C ALA A 25 -4.00 -9.38 9.28
N SER A 26 -4.75 -10.22 8.57
CA SER A 26 -5.62 -11.25 9.17
C SER A 26 -4.83 -12.39 9.82
N GLU A 27 -3.64 -12.71 9.31
CA GLU A 27 -2.71 -13.67 9.91
C GLU A 27 -2.02 -13.14 11.18
N GLY A 28 -2.26 -11.87 11.54
CA GLY A 28 -1.68 -11.24 12.72
C GLY A 28 -0.26 -10.73 12.51
N CYS A 29 0.19 -10.56 11.26
CA CYS A 29 1.49 -9.93 11.01
C CYS A 29 1.50 -8.50 11.55
N THR A 30 2.64 -8.09 12.11
CA THR A 30 2.79 -6.74 12.64
C THR A 30 2.85 -5.70 11.52
N ARG A 31 2.50 -4.45 11.84
CA ARG A 31 2.55 -3.33 10.88
C ARG A 31 3.93 -3.18 10.25
N GLN A 32 5.00 -3.38 11.02
CA GLN A 32 6.38 -3.32 10.51
C GLN A 32 6.69 -4.42 9.50
N VAL A 33 6.25 -5.66 9.77
CA VAL A 33 6.44 -6.80 8.84
C VAL A 33 5.67 -6.56 7.55
N ILE A 34 4.41 -6.14 7.65
CA ILE A 34 3.57 -5.86 6.47
C ILE A 34 4.18 -4.73 5.64
N ASN A 35 4.57 -3.62 6.26
CA ASN A 35 5.17 -2.48 5.56
C ASN A 35 6.50 -2.87 4.90
N ALA A 36 7.36 -3.63 5.59
CA ALA A 36 8.62 -4.12 5.02
C ALA A 36 8.39 -5.05 3.81
N SER A 37 7.39 -5.94 3.89
CA SER A 37 6.98 -6.79 2.78
C SER A 37 6.45 -5.97 1.59
N ILE A 38 5.63 -4.95 1.85
CA ILE A 38 5.14 -4.02 0.83
C ILE A 38 6.32 -3.31 0.14
N GLN A 39 7.25 -2.73 0.89
CA GLN A 39 8.41 -2.05 0.30
C GLN A 39 9.27 -3.00 -0.53
N ARG A 40 9.44 -4.25 -0.09
CA ARG A 40 10.25 -5.25 -0.80
C ARG A 40 9.58 -5.71 -2.10
N CYS A 41 8.27 -5.94 -2.07
CA CYS A 41 7.51 -6.51 -3.19
C CYS A 41 6.99 -5.44 -4.15
N LEU A 42 6.33 -4.41 -3.62
CA LEU A 42 5.66 -3.34 -4.35
C LEU A 42 6.55 -2.10 -4.55
N GLY A 43 7.64 -1.98 -3.81
CA GLY A 43 8.52 -0.81 -3.87
C GLY A 43 7.96 0.38 -3.09
N GLY A 44 8.43 1.58 -3.44
CA GLY A 44 8.07 2.82 -2.74
C GLY A 44 8.81 3.03 -1.41
N ASP A 45 8.48 4.13 -0.75
CA ASP A 45 9.03 4.54 0.54
C ASP A 45 8.18 4.04 1.72
N ALA A 46 8.64 4.30 2.94
CA ALA A 46 7.99 3.81 4.15
C ALA A 46 6.58 4.42 4.38
N GLN A 47 6.36 5.66 3.93
CA GLN A 47 5.06 6.33 4.01
C GLN A 47 4.09 5.72 3.01
N THR A 48 4.52 5.48 1.77
CA THR A 48 3.71 4.81 0.75
C THR A 48 3.31 3.41 1.19
N ALA A 49 4.23 2.65 1.78
CA ALA A 49 3.94 1.31 2.31
C ALA A 49 2.92 1.33 3.45
N ASP A 50 3.03 2.29 4.38
CA ASP A 50 2.06 2.45 5.45
C ASP A 50 0.68 2.87 4.93
N LEU A 51 0.62 3.73 3.92
CA LEU A 51 -0.63 4.14 3.27
C LEU A 51 -1.29 2.98 2.53
N LEU A 52 -0.53 2.18 1.77
CA LEU A 52 -1.03 0.95 1.13
C LEU A 52 -1.66 0.00 2.16
N ARG A 53 -0.98 -0.20 3.29
CA ARG A 53 -1.52 -1.00 4.40
C ARG A 53 -2.81 -0.40 4.96
N LYS A 54 -2.87 0.92 5.17
CA LYS A 54 -4.06 1.60 5.68
C LYS A 54 -5.24 1.47 4.71
N VAL A 55 -5.02 1.63 3.41
CA VAL A 55 -6.03 1.43 2.38
C VAL A 55 -6.52 -0.03 2.37
N ALA A 56 -5.60 -1.01 2.40
CA ALA A 56 -5.94 -2.43 2.45
C ALA A 56 -6.84 -2.79 3.64
N THR A 57 -6.55 -2.18 4.80
CA THR A 57 -7.26 -2.40 6.08
C THR A 57 -8.46 -1.47 6.28
N LYS A 58 -8.88 -0.74 5.25
CA LYS A 58 -10.00 0.22 5.28
C LYS A 58 -9.82 1.34 6.32
N GLN A 59 -8.59 1.65 6.69
CA GLN A 59 -8.23 2.77 7.60
C GLN A 59 -8.09 4.11 6.86
N CYS A 60 -7.80 4.07 5.54
CA CYS A 60 -7.71 5.25 4.68
C CYS A 60 -8.39 4.99 3.34
N SER A 61 -8.73 6.05 2.64
CA SER A 61 -9.27 5.96 1.27
C SER A 61 -8.15 5.89 0.25
N VAL A 62 -8.41 5.21 -0.88
CA VAL A 62 -7.51 5.18 -2.04
C VAL A 62 -7.15 6.60 -2.51
N ASN A 63 -8.10 7.54 -2.46
CA ASN A 63 -7.85 8.94 -2.82
C ASN A 63 -6.75 9.59 -1.97
N GLU A 64 -6.68 9.31 -0.66
CA GLU A 64 -5.63 9.89 0.20
C GLU A 64 -4.24 9.36 -0.16
N LEU A 65 -4.16 8.07 -0.53
CA LEU A 65 -2.94 7.47 -1.04
C LEU A 65 -2.51 8.15 -2.35
N LEU A 66 -3.43 8.34 -3.29
CA LEU A 66 -3.14 9.00 -4.58
C LEU A 66 -2.70 10.44 -4.40
N THR A 67 -3.38 11.23 -3.57
CA THR A 67 -2.99 12.63 -3.29
C THR A 67 -1.59 12.70 -2.68
N THR A 68 -1.23 11.76 -1.80
CA THR A 68 0.11 11.73 -1.21
C THR A 68 1.17 11.38 -2.26
N LEU A 69 0.89 10.42 -3.14
CA LEU A 69 1.79 10.05 -4.24
C LEU A 69 1.97 11.17 -5.27
N GLU A 70 0.90 11.88 -5.61
CA GLU A 70 0.94 13.05 -6.48
C GLU A 70 1.73 14.20 -5.84
N SER A 71 1.60 14.40 -4.53
CA SER A 71 2.36 15.41 -3.78
C SER A 71 3.86 15.11 -3.66
N GLN A 72 4.29 13.85 -3.79
CA GLN A 72 5.72 13.48 -3.78
C GLN A 72 6.39 13.56 -5.16
N HIS A 73 5.60 13.77 -6.22
CA HIS A 73 6.09 13.95 -7.60
C HIS A 73 6.27 15.43 -7.99
N TYR A 74 6.19 16.37 -7.04
CA TYR A 74 6.42 17.81 -7.23
C TYR A 74 7.51 18.36 -6.30
#